data_AF-A0A843LRW0-F1
#
_entry.id   AF-A0A843LRW0-F1
#
_cell.length_a   1.000
_cell.length_b   1.000
_cell.length_c   1.000
_cell.angle_alpha   90.00
_cell.angle_beta   90.00
_cell.angle_gamma   90.00
#
_symmetry.space_group_name_H-M   'P 1'
#
loop_
_entity.id
_entity.type
_entity.pdbx_description
1 polymer ?
#
loop_
_entity_poly.entity_id
_entity_poly.type
_entity_poly.pdbx_seq_one_letter_code
_entity_poly.pdbx_strand_id
1 'polypeptide(L)'
;MPYESISELPRSVRNLPSRAKAIYLKAFNSCWEDLDSAEDAVRERASHEAAWSAVKEQYEKDDETGEWVKSDDLMERRSRHVMRHRKSRPAGSAMQAKAHA
;
A
#
# COMPACT_ATOMS: atom_id res chain seq x y z
N MET A 1 14.69 18.00 11.66
CA MET A 1 14.89 18.98 10.54
C MET A 1 14.05 18.56 9.34
N PRO A 2 13.50 19.51 8.55
CA PRO A 2 12.85 19.18 7.26
C PRO A 2 13.86 18.53 6.31
N TYR A 3 13.39 17.56 5.53
CA TYR A 3 14.21 16.97 4.47
C TYR A 3 14.17 17.89 3.26
N GLU A 4 15.33 18.30 2.76
CA GLU A 4 15.42 19.16 1.58
C GLU A 4 15.29 18.34 0.29
N SER A 5 15.63 17.06 0.35
CA SER A 5 15.65 16.19 -0.82
C SER A 5 15.33 14.74 -0.51
N ILE A 6 14.76 14.05 -1.51
CA ILE A 6 14.50 12.60 -1.46
C ILE A 6 15.76 11.75 -1.23
N SER A 7 16.94 12.34 -1.49
CA SER A 7 18.24 11.72 -1.25
C SER A 7 18.64 11.75 0.21
N GLU A 8 18.11 12.64 1.04
CA GLU A 8 18.42 12.69 2.49
C GLU A 8 17.57 11.72 3.30
N LEU A 9 16.56 11.13 2.67
CA LEU A 9 15.67 10.19 3.31
C LEU A 9 16.43 8.93 3.79
N PRO A 10 15.95 8.29 4.87
CA PRO A 10 16.52 7.05 5.37
C PRO A 10 16.61 5.97 4.30
N ARG A 11 17.56 5.05 4.45
CA ARG A 11 17.81 3.98 3.49
C ARG A 11 16.56 3.15 3.15
N SER A 12 15.69 2.93 4.15
CA SER A 12 14.40 2.25 3.99
C SER A 12 13.44 2.98 3.05
N VAL A 13 13.46 4.32 3.07
CA VAL A 13 12.64 5.19 2.21
C VAL A 13 13.28 5.37 0.84
N ARG A 14 14.62 5.33 0.74
CA ARG A 14 15.33 5.39 -0.55
C ARG A 14 14.99 4.24 -1.49
N ASN A 15 14.64 3.06 -0.93
CA ASN A 15 14.22 1.89 -1.69
C ASN A 15 12.80 2.00 -2.24
N LEU A 16 12.07 3.06 -1.91
CA LEU A 16 10.72 3.31 -2.43
C LEU A 16 10.75 3.93 -3.84
N PRO A 17 9.66 3.76 -4.60
CA PRO A 17 9.45 4.44 -5.86
C PRO A 17 9.59 5.97 -5.73
N SER A 18 10.06 6.65 -6.78
CA SER A 18 10.26 8.12 -6.77
C SER A 18 9.04 8.91 -6.34
N ARG A 19 7.84 8.46 -6.72
CA ARG A 19 6.58 9.10 -6.34
C ARG A 19 6.23 8.91 -4.86
N ALA A 20 6.55 7.75 -4.27
CA ALA A 20 6.38 7.51 -2.84
C ALA A 20 7.31 8.39 -2.00
N LYS A 21 8.57 8.57 -2.44
CA LYS A 21 9.54 9.48 -1.80
C LYS A 21 9.04 10.92 -1.78
N ALA A 22 8.42 11.38 -2.87
CA ALA A 22 7.83 12.73 -2.94
C ALA A 22 6.63 12.89 -1.98
N ILE A 23 5.78 11.88 -1.85
CA ILE A 23 4.66 11.88 -0.88
C ILE A 23 5.21 11.95 0.54
N TYR A 24 6.21 11.15 0.86
CA TYR A 24 6.87 11.15 2.17
C TYR A 24 7.38 12.53 2.54
N LEU A 25 8.17 13.15 1.66
CA LEU A 25 8.75 14.48 1.90
C LEU A 25 7.67 15.55 2.09
N LYS A 26 6.61 15.53 1.26
CA LYS A 26 5.51 16.48 1.37
C LYS A 26 4.73 16.31 2.68
N ALA A 27 4.43 15.08 3.07
CA ALA A 27 3.72 14.78 4.32
C ALA A 27 4.58 15.12 5.54
N PHE A 28 5.89 14.83 5.49
CA PHE A 28 6.82 15.18 6.56
C PHE A 28 6.87 16.70 6.75
N ASN A 29 7.10 17.46 5.69
CA ASN A 29 7.21 18.91 5.77
C ASN A 29 5.88 19.53 6.26
N SER A 30 4.74 19.01 5.81
CA SER A 30 3.43 19.46 6.31
C SER A 30 3.29 19.26 7.82
N CYS A 31 3.56 18.06 8.33
CA CYS A 31 3.50 17.81 9.78
C CYS A 31 4.55 18.60 10.57
N TRP A 32 5.72 18.83 9.98
CA TRP A 32 6.78 19.60 10.61
C TRP A 32 6.37 21.07 10.82
N GLU A 33 5.66 21.66 9.87
CA GLU A 33 5.11 23.01 9.98
C GLU A 33 3.94 23.08 10.98
N ASP A 34 3.04 22.08 10.98
CA ASP A 34 1.95 22.00 11.96
C ASP A 34 2.46 21.90 13.41
N LEU A 35 3.57 21.19 13.61
CA LEU A 35 4.16 20.97 14.92
C LEU A 35 5.19 22.06 15.28
N ASP A 36 5.09 23.26 14.70
CA ASP A 36 6.04 24.35 14.93
C ASP A 36 6.17 24.81 16.39
N SER A 37 5.13 24.54 17.20
CA SER A 37 5.14 24.85 18.63
C SER A 37 5.62 23.70 19.53
N ALA A 38 5.94 22.53 18.97
CA ALA A 38 6.40 21.35 19.71
C ALA A 38 7.92 21.23 19.72
N GLU A 39 8.45 20.50 20.72
CA GLU A 39 9.88 20.15 20.82
C GLU A 39 10.37 19.39 19.58
N ASP A 40 11.59 19.68 19.13
CA ASP A 40 12.19 19.07 17.93
C ASP A 40 12.14 17.54 17.93
N ALA A 41 12.38 16.91 19.08
CA ALA A 41 12.37 15.44 19.19
C ALA A 41 10.97 14.84 18.97
N VAL A 42 9.94 15.49 19.51
CA VAL A 42 8.54 15.05 19.35
C VAL A 42 8.07 15.34 17.93
N ARG A 43 8.42 16.53 17.42
CA ARG A 43 8.12 16.97 16.06
C ARG A 43 8.69 16.01 15.02
N GLU A 44 9.96 15.65 15.15
CA GLU A 44 10.63 14.77 14.20
C GLU A 44 9.98 13.39 14.18
N ARG A 45 9.75 12.81 15.36
CA ARG A 45 9.11 11.50 15.49
C ARG A 45 7.71 11.51 14.87
N ALA A 46 6.86 12.46 15.26
CA ALA A 46 5.49 12.54 14.78
C ALA A 46 5.43 12.78 13.26
N SER A 47 6.30 13.63 12.73
CA SER A 47 6.39 13.90 11.29
C SER A 47 6.86 12.67 10.51
N HIS A 48 7.79 11.88 11.05
CA HIS A 48 8.20 10.59 10.47
C HIS A 48 7.03 9.60 10.43
N GLU A 49 6.29 9.47 11.53
CA GLU A 49 5.14 8.56 11.63
C GLU A 49 4.03 8.95 10.64
N ALA A 50 3.68 10.23 10.56
CA ALA A 50 2.69 10.75 9.63
C ALA A 50 3.11 10.55 8.16
N ALA A 51 4.38 10.85 7.83
CA ALA A 51 4.91 10.64 6.48
C ALA A 51 4.88 9.16 6.07
N TRP A 52 5.23 8.25 6.98
CA TRP A 52 5.11 6.81 6.75
C TRP A 52 3.68 6.35 6.60
N SER A 53 2.73 6.94 7.33
CA SER A 53 1.30 6.64 7.16
C SER A 53 0.84 6.99 5.75
N ALA A 54 1.13 8.20 5.28
CA ALA A 54 0.75 8.64 3.93
C ALA A 54 1.35 7.77 2.82
N VAL A 55 2.60 7.30 2.99
CA VAL A 55 3.20 6.33 2.07
C VAL A 55 2.47 5.00 2.12
N LYS A 56 2.20 4.47 3.31
CA LYS A 56 1.53 3.17 3.50
C LYS A 56 0.09 3.15 2.96
N GLU A 57 -0.59 4.29 2.96
CA GLU A 57 -1.93 4.40 2.37
C GLU A 57 -1.90 4.21 0.84
N GLN A 58 -0.87 4.73 0.17
CA GLN A 58 -0.77 4.66 -1.30
C GLN A 58 0.14 3.55 -1.82
N TYR A 59 1.04 3.02 -0.98
CA TYR A 59 1.98 1.98 -1.30
C TYR A 59 1.99 0.93 -0.19
N GLU A 60 1.79 -0.32 -0.56
CA GLU A 60 1.89 -1.46 0.34
C GLU A 60 3.10 -2.31 -0.04
N LYS A 61 3.75 -2.90 0.96
CA LYS A 61 4.81 -3.87 0.70
C LYS A 61 4.15 -5.18 0.27
N ASP A 62 4.47 -5.60 -0.95
CA ASP A 62 4.08 -6.89 -1.48
C ASP A 62 4.80 -8.00 -0.67
N ASP A 63 4.04 -8.92 -0.10
CA ASP A 63 4.60 -10.02 0.69
C ASP A 63 5.21 -11.11 -0.22
N GLU A 64 4.78 -11.19 -1.48
CA GLU A 64 5.27 -12.17 -2.45
C GLU A 64 6.65 -11.78 -3.02
N THR A 65 6.85 -10.50 -3.32
CA THR A 65 8.10 -9.97 -3.91
C THR A 65 8.98 -9.24 -2.90
N GLY A 66 8.42 -8.80 -1.78
CA GLY A 66 9.10 -7.95 -0.80
C GLY A 66 9.27 -6.49 -1.25
N GLU A 67 8.70 -6.10 -2.38
CA GLU A 67 8.82 -4.76 -2.98
C GLU A 67 7.63 -3.86 -2.60
N TRP A 68 7.82 -2.55 -2.67
CA TRP A 68 6.75 -1.59 -2.43
C TRP A 68 5.97 -1.33 -3.71
N VAL A 69 4.72 -1.76 -3.74
CA VAL A 69 3.80 -1.59 -4.88
C VAL A 69 2.69 -0.61 -4.50
N LYS A 70 2.09 0.06 -5.49
CA LYS A 70 0.95 0.95 -5.22
C LYS A 70 -0.21 0.13 -4.67
N SER A 71 -0.86 0.62 -3.61
CA SER A 71 -2.01 -0.05 -2.99
C SER A 71 -3.13 -0.33 -4.00
N ASP A 72 -3.34 0.59 -4.95
CA ASP A 72 -4.29 0.42 -6.07
C ASP A 72 -3.98 -0.84 -6.92
N ASP A 73 -2.71 -1.04 -7.29
CA ASP A 73 -2.27 -2.21 -8.06
C ASP A 73 -2.40 -3.51 -7.24
N LEU A 74 -2.05 -3.45 -5.96
CA LEU A 74 -2.17 -4.61 -5.06
C LEU A 74 -3.63 -5.01 -4.81
N MET A 75 -4.51 -4.02 -4.62
CA MET A 75 -5.95 -4.26 -4.47
C MET A 75 -6.54 -4.89 -5.73
N GLU A 76 -6.09 -4.47 -6.92
CA GLU A 76 -6.51 -5.10 -8.16
C GLU A 76 -5.96 -6.53 -8.33
N ARG A 77 -4.72 -6.80 -7.92
CA ARG A 77 -4.14 -8.16 -7.89
C ARG A 77 -4.90 -9.09 -6.93
N ARG A 78 -5.15 -8.65 -5.69
CA ARG A 78 -5.96 -9.38 -4.69
C ARG A 78 -7.38 -9.63 -5.19
N SER A 79 -8.00 -8.63 -5.81
CA SER A 79 -9.37 -8.75 -6.35
C SER A 79 -9.47 -9.74 -7.51
N ARG A 80 -8.46 -9.78 -8.39
CA ARG A 80 -8.37 -10.78 -9.47
C ARG A 80 -8.23 -12.21 -8.94
N HIS A 81 -7.57 -12.39 -7.79
CA HIS A 81 -7.40 -13.71 -7.16
C HIS A 81 -8.70 -14.24 -6.57
N VAL A 82 -9.50 -13.38 -5.93
CA VAL A 82 -10.82 -13.76 -5.36
C VAL A 82 -11.82 -14.14 -6.46
N MET A 83 -11.77 -13.48 -7.62
CA MET A 83 -12.70 -13.73 -8.73
C MET A 83 -12.42 -15.04 -9.50
N ARG A 84 -11.22 -15.62 -9.40
CA ARG A 84 -10.88 -16.89 -10.08
C ARG A 84 -11.49 -18.13 -9.41
N HIS A 85 -11.81 -18.08 -8.12
CA HIS A 85 -12.38 -19.24 -7.41
C HIS A 85 -13.91 -19.40 -7.52
N ARG A 86 -14.62 -18.43 -8.10
CA ARG A 86 -16.09 -18.52 -8.27
C ARG A 86 -16.53 -19.10 -9.62
N LYS A 87 -15.61 -19.36 -10.56
CA LYS A 87 -15.95 -19.83 -11.92
C LYS A 87 -15.69 -21.32 -12.19
N SER A 88 -15.21 -22.09 -11.22
CA SER A 88 -14.99 -23.53 -11.38
C SER A 88 -15.93 -24.37 -10.51
N ARG A 89 -17.21 -24.42 -10.88
CA ARG A 89 -18.02 -25.63 -10.67
C ARG A 89 -18.14 -26.32 -12.03
N PRO A 90 -17.52 -27.51 -12.23
CA PRO A 90 -17.68 -28.25 -13.46
C PRO A 90 -19.11 -28.77 -13.57
N ALA A 91 -19.64 -28.72 -14.79
CA ALA A 91 -20.88 -29.38 -15.18
C ALA A 91 -20.76 -30.90 -15.00
N GLY A 92 -21.84 -31.55 -14.56
CA GLY A 92 -22.00 -33.00 -14.69
C GLY A 92 -22.71 -33.68 -13.54
N SER A 93 -24.03 -33.84 -13.64
CA SER A 93 -24.66 -35.11 -13.29
C SER A 93 -25.92 -35.28 -14.14
N ALA A 94 -25.73 -35.93 -15.28
CA ALA A 94 -26.80 -36.52 -16.05
C ALA A 94 -27.29 -37.76 -15.30
N MET A 95 -28.60 -37.90 -15.09
CA MET A 95 -29.19 -39.20 -14.81
C MET A 95 -30.55 -39.31 -15.50
N GLN A 96 -30.57 -40.13 -16.55
CA GLN A 96 -31.74 -40.61 -17.27
C GLN A 96 -32.58 -41.52 -16.37
N ALA A 97 -33.91 -41.43 -16.43
CA ALA A 97 -34.88 -42.53 -16.24
C ALA A 97 -36.30 -41.98 -16.51
N LYS A 98 -36.87 -42.23 -17.69
CA LYS A 98 -37.78 -43.35 -18.03
C LYS A 98 -39.15 -43.28 -17.32
N ALA A 99 -40.17 -43.03 -18.16
CA ALA A 99 -41.51 -43.64 -18.23
C ALA A 99 -42.28 -43.94 -16.93
N HIS A 100 -43.54 -43.48 -16.83
CA HIS A 100 -44.72 -44.35 -16.89
C HIS A 100 -46.05 -43.55 -16.91
N ALA A 101 -46.97 -44.05 -17.74
CA ALA A 101 -48.45 -43.92 -17.75
C ALA A 101 -49.12 -42.54 -17.71
#